data_AF-A0A8T4D369-F1
#
_entry.id   AF-A0A8T4D369-F1
#
_cell.length_a   1.000
_cell.length_b   1.000
_cell.length_c   1.000
_cell.angle_alpha   90.00
_cell.angle_beta   90.00
_cell.angle_gamma   90.00
#
_symmetry.space_group_name_H-M   'P 1'
#
loop_
_entity.id
_entity.type
_entity.pdbx_description
1 polymer ?
#
loop_
_entity_poly.entity_id
_entity_poly.type
_entity_poly.pdbx_seq_one_letter_code
_entity_poly.pdbx_strand_id
1 'polypeptide(L)' 'MKEYACIQVNHHKEVPTAIADMQNQGWRLNTYQASGFGTDVKHYLLFEKGN' A
#
# COMPACT_ATOMS: atom_id res chain seq x y z
N MET A 1 -7.15 -13.26 -14.02
CA MET A 1 -8.05 -12.76 -12.98
C MET A 1 -7.14 -12.09 -11.98
N LYS A 2 -7.38 -10.82 -11.67
CA LYS A 2 -6.49 -10.04 -10.81
C LYS A 2 -6.66 -10.45 -9.35
N GLU A 3 -5.54 -10.61 -8.66
CA GLU A 3 -5.46 -10.71 -7.21
C GLU A 3 -5.27 -9.31 -6.63
N TYR A 4 -5.84 -9.08 -5.44
CA TYR A 4 -5.75 -7.80 -4.74
C TYR A 4 -5.26 -8.00 -3.31
N ALA A 5 -4.33 -7.16 -2.88
CA ALA A 5 -3.82 -7.14 -1.51
C ALA A 5 -3.83 -5.71 -0.99
N CYS A 6 -4.44 -5.48 0.18
CA CYS A 6 -4.43 -4.19 0.86
C CYS A 6 -3.54 -4.29 2.10
N ILE A 7 -2.59 -3.36 2.24
CA ILE A 7 -1.75 -3.26 3.43
C ILE A 7 -1.95 -1.89 4.09
N GLN A 8 -1.92 -1.87 5.41
CA GLN A 8 -1.91 -0.66 6.21
C GLN A 8 -0.48 -0.36 6.67
N VAL A 9 -0.06 0.87 6.50
CA VAL A 9 1.20 1.43 7.00
C VAL A 9 0.85 2.54 7.98
N ASN A 10 1.51 2.56 9.15
CA ASN A 10 1.15 3.48 10.23
C ASN A 10 1.87 4.82 10.14
N HIS A 11 2.91 4.93 9.31
CA HIS A 11 3.68 6.16 9.16
C HIS A 11 4.11 6.37 7.70
N HIS A 12 3.87 7.56 7.13
CA HIS A 12 4.17 7.86 5.72
C HIS A 12 5.62 7.59 5.29
N LYS A 13 6.58 7.66 6.23
CA LYS A 13 8.00 7.34 5.98
C LYS A 13 8.25 5.89 5.59
N GLU A 14 7.38 4.97 5.98
CA GLU A 14 7.49 3.53 5.68
C GLU A 14 6.83 3.18 4.33
N VAL A 15 6.05 4.08 3.74
CA VAL A 15 5.33 3.85 2.48
C VAL A 15 6.28 3.49 1.32
N PRO A 16 7.41 4.19 1.08
CA PRO A 16 8.32 3.84 -0.01
C PRO A 16 8.88 2.42 0.13
N THR A 17 9.24 2.02 1.35
CA THR A 17 9.74 0.67 1.66
C THR A 17 8.67 -0.37 1.40
N ALA A 18 7.44 -0.15 1.91
CA ALA A 18 6.32 -1.07 1.71
C ALA A 18 5.96 -1.26 0.22
N ILE A 19 6.02 -0.18 -0.57
CA ILE A 19 5.81 -0.25 -2.03
C ILE A 19 6.92 -1.09 -2.69
N ALA A 20 8.19 -0.84 -2.35
CA ALA A 20 9.32 -1.57 -2.91
C ALA A 20 9.24 -3.07 -2.58
N ASP A 21 8.91 -3.44 -1.34
CA ASP A 21 8.79 -4.83 -0.90
C ASP A 21 7.68 -5.57 -1.65
N MET A 22 6.53 -4.92 -1.86
CA MET A 22 5.42 -5.47 -2.65
C MET A 22 5.79 -5.59 -4.13
N GLN A 23 6.46 -4.58 -4.71
CA GLN A 23 6.92 -4.60 -6.10
C GLN A 23 7.95 -5.70 -6.36
N ASN A 24 8.88 -5.93 -5.42
CA ASN A 24 9.84 -7.03 -5.48
C ASN A 24 9.16 -8.42 -5.50
N GLN A 25 7.96 -8.52 -4.93
CA GLN A 25 7.12 -9.72 -4.95
C GLN A 25 6.21 -9.80 -6.20
N GLY A 26 6.36 -8.88 -7.14
CA GLY A 26 5.59 -8.84 -8.39
C GLY A 26 4.21 -8.21 -8.26
N TRP A 27 3.93 -7.48 -7.18
CA TRP A 27 2.71 -6.70 -7.04
C TRP A 27 2.86 -5.31 -7.65
N ARG A 28 1.77 -4.76 -8.20
CA ARG A 28 1.70 -3.38 -8.69
C ARG A 28 0.81 -2.55 -7.78
N LEU A 29 1.27 -1.37 -7.39
CA LEU A 29 0.43 -0.44 -6.65
C LEU A 29 -0.76 0.01 -7.53
N ASN A 30 -1.97 -0.23 -7.06
CA ASN A 30 -3.21 0.14 -7.71
C ASN A 30 -3.73 1.48 -7.18
N THR A 31 -3.81 1.64 -5.84
CA THR A 31 -4.22 2.90 -5.20
C THR A 31 -3.53 3.11 -3.86
N TYR A 32 -3.46 4.38 -3.45
CA TYR A 32 -2.96 4.81 -2.16
C TYR A 32 -3.96 5.79 -1.53
N GLN A 33 -4.41 5.48 -0.32
CA GLN A 33 -5.32 6.31 0.45
C GLN A 33 -4.75 6.58 1.85
N ALA A 34 -4.68 7.84 2.24
CA ALA A 34 -4.40 8.23 3.62
C ALA A 34 -5.72 8.60 4.31
N SER A 35 -5.98 8.03 5.48
CA SER A 35 -7.17 8.30 6.29
C SER A 35 -6.79 8.43 7.75
N GLY A 36 -7.33 9.44 8.43
CA GLY A 36 -6.94 9.73 9.80
C GLY A 36 -7.69 10.91 10.40
N PHE A 37 -7.46 11.14 11.69
CA PHE A 37 -7.99 12.28 12.44
C PHE A 37 -6.87 12.92 13.27
N GLY A 38 -6.64 14.21 13.09
CA GLY A 38 -5.55 14.92 13.76
C GLY A 38 -4.18 14.41 13.34
N THR A 39 -3.37 13.98 14.31
CA THR A 39 -2.01 13.46 14.10
C THR A 39 -1.96 11.94 13.86
N ASP A 40 -3.09 11.24 13.99
CA ASP A 40 -3.18 9.81 13.71
C ASP A 40 -3.65 9.60 12.27
N VAL A 41 -2.71 9.26 11.38
CA VAL A 41 -2.95 9.03 9.96
C VAL A 41 -2.49 7.63 9.60
N LYS A 42 -3.42 6.84 9.06
CA LYS A 42 -3.16 5.51 8.51
C LYS A 42 -3.06 5.59 7.00
N HIS A 43 -2.13 4.81 6.45
CA HIS A 43 -1.83 4.77 5.03
C HIS A 43 -2.21 3.41 4.47
N TYR A 44 -3.21 3.36 3.59
CA TYR A 44 -3.69 2.13 2.96
C TYR A 44 -3.20 2.06 1.53
N LEU A 45 -2.47 0.99 1.21
CA LEU A 45 -1.90 0.74 -0.11
C LEU A 45 -2.57 -0.50 -0.69
N LEU A 46 -3.36 -0.32 -1.75
CA LEU A 46 -3.95 -1.43 -2.50
C LEU A 46 -3.01 -1.80 -3.63
N PHE A 47 -2.69 -3.08 -3.71
CA PHE A 47 -1.89 -3.68 -4.76
C PHE A 47 -2.71 -4.66 -5.57
N GLU A 48 -2.31 -4.83 -6.83
CA GLU A 48 -2.84 -5.84 -7.73
C GLU A 48 -1.72 -6.72 -8.32
N LYS A 49 -2.01 -7.99 -8.59
CA LYS A 49 -1.11 -8.93 -9.24
C LYS A 49 -1.87 -9.81 -10.23
N GLY A 50 -1.21 -10.21 -11.30
CA GLY A 50 -1.83 -10.94 -12.41
C GLY A 50 -2.36 -10.03 -13.52
N ASN A 51 -2.66 -10.64 -14.68
CA ASN A 51 -3.29 -9.98 -15.84
C ASN A 51 -4.78 -9.68 -15.59
#